data_AF-A0AAW2FS82-F1
#
_entry.id   AF-A0AAW2FS82-F1
#
_cell.length_a   1.000
_cell.length_b   1.000
_cell.length_c   1.000
_cell.angle_alpha   90.00
_cell.angle_beta   90.00
_cell.angle_gamma   90.00
#
_symmetry.space_group_name_H-M   'P 1'
#
loop_
_entity.id
_entity.type
_entity.pdbx_description
1 polymer ?
#
loop_
_entity_poly.entity_id
_entity_poly.type
_entity_poly.pdbx_seq_one_letter_code
_entity_poly.pdbx_strand_id
1 'polypeptide(L)'
;MMALTPQIMDLIIPLNESRPYIYLFDIDYSFDRDTYFYYVLLHAYVTIILAITTMLITDTSYMMFAHHASSLFAAIGCRLENLTTVMNLKKKSNYHITDIIASSKCEPPNYDETVYRELVLILRKHQMSIEYVGMLESLYSMYSFSMILLHFIVMSLVGVQVINFMSEKTILVRYLAMVIGGFIHLLVLSFPGQEIIDHSSEVFHKAYNMMWYKTSRKTTKLLSILLYRSLEPCVLTAGKIYVLSFQNYASVMQATFSYFTTLTSFQS
;
A
#
# COMPACT_ATOMS: atom_id res chain seq x y z
N MET A 1 27.45 -19.01 0.54
CA MET A 1 28.51 -18.77 1.54
C MET A 1 28.92 -17.29 1.44
N MET A 2 29.40 -16.68 2.53
CA MET A 2 29.83 -15.28 2.50
C MET A 2 31.14 -15.15 1.71
N ALA A 3 31.31 -14.07 0.95
CA ALA A 3 32.51 -13.84 0.12
C ALA A 3 33.83 -13.85 0.94
N LEU A 4 33.77 -13.51 2.23
CA LEU A 4 34.92 -13.47 3.14
C LEU A 4 35.27 -14.81 3.80
N THR A 5 34.43 -15.83 3.66
CA THR A 5 34.62 -17.14 4.32
C THR A 5 35.95 -17.80 3.97
N PRO A 6 36.43 -17.80 2.70
CA PRO A 6 37.71 -18.41 2.33
C PRO A 6 38.91 -17.73 3.00
N GLN A 7 38.93 -16.40 3.09
CA GLN A 7 40.06 -15.67 3.70
C GLN A 7 40.10 -15.83 5.21
N ILE A 8 38.93 -15.84 5.88
CA ILE A 8 38.85 -16.14 7.31
C ILE A 8 39.36 -17.57 7.56
N MET A 9 39.01 -18.51 6.69
CA MET A 9 39.49 -19.88 6.78
C MET A 9 41.00 -19.99 6.51
N ASP A 10 41.57 -19.18 5.62
CA ASP A 10 43.03 -19.16 5.38
C ASP A 10 43.81 -18.65 6.61
N LEU A 11 43.20 -17.75 7.38
CA LEU A 11 43.76 -17.28 8.65
C LEU A 11 43.68 -18.34 9.77
N ILE A 12 42.54 -19.06 9.87
CA ILE A 12 42.29 -20.03 10.95
C ILE A 12 42.93 -21.40 10.66
N ILE A 13 42.88 -21.83 9.39
CA ILE A 13 43.38 -23.13 8.91
C ILE A 13 44.13 -22.90 7.58
N PRO A 14 45.41 -22.52 7.66
CA PRO A 14 46.22 -22.24 6.47
C PRO A 14 46.48 -23.52 5.68
N LEU A 15 46.31 -23.44 4.36
CA LEU A 15 46.64 -24.48 3.39
C LEU A 15 47.96 -24.13 2.68
N ASN A 16 48.55 -25.11 2.00
CA ASN A 16 49.79 -24.90 1.21
C ASN A 16 49.56 -23.99 -0.02
N GLU A 17 48.30 -23.86 -0.45
CA GLU A 17 47.82 -22.91 -1.46
C GLU A 17 46.65 -22.10 -0.91
N SER A 18 46.56 -20.82 -1.27
CA SER A 18 45.48 -19.91 -0.87
C SER A 18 44.14 -20.37 -1.46
N ARG A 19 43.05 -20.27 -0.69
CA ARG A 19 41.72 -20.62 -1.20
C ARG A 19 41.27 -19.60 -2.28
N PRO A 20 40.52 -20.03 -3.31
CA PRO A 20 40.08 -19.14 -4.37
C PRO A 20 39.11 -18.06 -3.85
N TYR A 21 39.21 -16.86 -4.45
CA TYR A 21 38.31 -15.76 -4.15
C TYR A 21 36.86 -16.10 -4.54
N ILE A 22 35.92 -15.88 -3.61
CA ILE A 22 34.49 -16.02 -3.86
C ILE A 22 33.93 -14.62 -4.11
N TYR A 23 33.51 -14.35 -5.35
CA TYR A 23 32.89 -13.09 -5.73
C TYR A 23 31.39 -13.08 -5.41
N LEU A 24 30.88 -11.91 -5.05
CA LEU A 24 29.48 -11.72 -4.68
C LEU A 24 28.55 -11.74 -5.92
N PHE A 25 29.06 -11.22 -7.03
CA PHE A 25 28.43 -11.23 -8.34
C PHE A 25 29.46 -11.65 -9.38
N ASP A 26 29.06 -12.44 -10.36
CA ASP A 26 29.91 -12.76 -11.49
C ASP A 26 29.78 -11.67 -12.57
N ILE A 27 30.54 -10.59 -12.36
CA ILE A 27 30.58 -9.42 -13.26
C ILE A 27 31.96 -9.37 -13.90
N ASP A 28 32.01 -9.25 -15.22
CA ASP A 28 33.25 -9.01 -15.95
C ASP A 28 33.67 -7.54 -15.81
N TYR A 29 34.78 -7.33 -15.11
CA TYR A 29 35.42 -6.03 -15.01
C TYR A 29 36.49 -5.90 -16.10
N SER A 30 36.67 -4.68 -16.62
CA SER A 30 37.72 -4.39 -17.63
C SER A 30 39.15 -4.49 -17.08
N PHE A 31 39.30 -4.67 -15.77
CA PHE A 31 40.55 -4.83 -15.06
C PHE A 31 40.58 -6.17 -14.32
N ASP A 32 41.78 -6.63 -13.98
CA ASP A 32 41.96 -7.91 -13.30
C ASP A 32 41.33 -7.92 -11.90
N ARG A 33 40.36 -8.82 -11.68
CA ARG A 33 39.55 -8.89 -10.46
C ARG A 33 40.37 -9.37 -9.26
N ASP A 34 41.35 -10.24 -9.50
CA ASP A 34 42.14 -10.86 -8.43
C ASP A 34 43.11 -9.85 -7.81
N THR A 35 43.66 -8.94 -8.62
CA THR A 35 44.52 -7.84 -8.15
C THR A 35 43.75 -6.81 -7.30
N TYR A 36 42.49 -6.52 -7.64
CA TYR A 36 41.67 -5.49 -6.97
C TYR A 36 40.53 -6.06 -6.13
N PHE A 37 40.66 -7.31 -5.68
CA PHE A 37 39.59 -8.07 -5.04
C PHE A 37 38.85 -7.29 -3.94
N TYR A 38 39.56 -6.67 -2.99
CA TYR A 38 38.95 -5.94 -1.88
C TYR A 38 38.17 -4.69 -2.32
N TYR A 39 38.63 -3.99 -3.36
CA TYR A 39 37.92 -2.84 -3.91
C TYR A 39 36.65 -3.27 -4.64
N VAL A 40 36.71 -4.36 -5.41
CA VAL A 40 35.53 -4.96 -6.08
C VAL A 40 34.52 -5.44 -5.05
N LEU A 41 34.98 -6.10 -4.00
CA LEU A 41 34.13 -6.58 -2.92
C LEU A 41 33.46 -5.41 -2.16
N LEU A 42 34.23 -4.37 -1.82
CA LEU A 42 33.69 -3.17 -1.19
C LEU A 42 32.64 -2.49 -2.08
N HIS A 43 32.96 -2.30 -3.36
CA HIS A 43 32.02 -1.74 -4.33
C HIS A 43 30.73 -2.55 -4.41
N ALA A 44 30.82 -3.88 -4.48
CA ALA A 44 29.65 -4.78 -4.51
C ALA A 44 28.79 -4.67 -3.25
N TYR A 45 29.39 -4.56 -2.06
CA TYR A 45 28.62 -4.36 -0.83
C TYR A 45 27.95 -2.98 -0.80
N VAL A 46 28.66 -1.92 -1.19
CA VAL A 46 28.11 -0.56 -1.23
C VAL A 46 26.95 -0.47 -2.21
N THR A 47 27.07 -1.06 -3.41
CA THR A 47 25.98 -1.07 -4.39
C THR A 47 24.75 -1.83 -3.92
N ILE A 48 24.93 -2.97 -3.22
CA ILE A 48 23.81 -3.71 -2.62
C ILE A 48 23.13 -2.87 -1.54
N ILE A 49 23.88 -2.27 -0.63
CA ILE A 49 23.30 -1.46 0.46
C ILE A 49 22.54 -0.29 -0.14
N LEU A 50 23.12 0.40 -1.13
CA LEU A 50 22.45 1.49 -1.83
C LEU A 50 21.17 1.00 -2.53
N ALA A 51 21.19 -0.12 -3.25
CA ALA A 51 20.01 -0.64 -3.95
C ALA A 51 18.89 -1.09 -2.99
N ILE A 52 19.25 -1.74 -1.88
CA ILE A 52 18.26 -2.15 -0.85
C ILE A 52 17.66 -0.92 -0.17
N THR A 53 18.49 0.06 0.20
CA THR A 53 18.01 1.27 0.86
C THR A 53 17.11 2.10 -0.05
N THR A 54 17.43 2.24 -1.33
CA THR A 54 16.55 2.95 -2.28
C THR A 54 15.22 2.23 -2.45
N MET A 55 15.21 0.89 -2.60
CA MET A 55 13.98 0.11 -2.69
C MET A 55 13.10 0.28 -1.44
N LEU A 56 13.70 0.20 -0.24
CA LEU A 56 12.99 0.39 1.02
C LEU A 56 12.42 1.82 1.13
N ILE A 57 13.17 2.84 0.72
CA ILE A 57 12.70 4.22 0.73
C ILE A 57 11.52 4.40 -0.24
N THR A 58 11.58 3.80 -1.43
CA THR A 58 10.47 3.88 -2.40
C THR A 58 9.21 3.17 -1.90
N ASP A 59 9.35 1.98 -1.33
CA ASP A 59 8.21 1.21 -0.79
C ASP A 59 7.57 1.93 0.40
N THR A 60 8.39 2.42 1.34
CA THR A 60 7.90 3.12 2.53
C THR A 60 7.27 4.48 2.20
N SER A 61 7.84 5.24 1.26
CA SER A 61 7.25 6.50 0.80
C SER A 61 5.90 6.27 0.12
N TYR A 62 5.77 5.25 -0.74
CA TYR A 62 4.50 4.84 -1.34
C TYR A 62 3.45 4.55 -0.27
N MET A 63 3.78 3.68 0.68
CA MET A 63 2.87 3.31 1.78
C MET A 63 2.46 4.53 2.61
N MET A 64 3.41 5.40 2.96
CA MET A 64 3.14 6.58 3.76
C MET A 64 2.17 7.53 3.06
N PHE A 65 2.38 7.80 1.77
CA PHE A 65 1.49 8.69 1.01
C PHE A 65 0.11 8.06 0.79
N ALA A 66 0.03 6.77 0.50
CA ALA A 66 -1.24 6.07 0.34
C ALA A 66 -2.02 6.00 1.66
N HIS A 67 -1.37 5.68 2.78
CA HIS A 67 -1.98 5.70 4.10
C HIS A 67 -2.44 7.10 4.49
N HIS A 68 -1.65 8.14 4.16
CA HIS A 68 -2.10 9.52 4.33
C HIS A 68 -3.38 9.81 3.52
N ALA A 69 -3.46 9.37 2.25
CA ALA A 69 -4.69 9.50 1.45
C ALA A 69 -5.90 8.82 2.12
N SER A 70 -5.73 7.58 2.57
CA SER A 70 -6.74 6.82 3.30
C SER A 70 -7.23 7.57 4.55
N SER A 71 -6.28 8.07 5.36
CA SER A 71 -6.59 8.82 6.57
C SER A 71 -7.39 10.11 6.32
N LEU A 72 -7.20 10.76 5.16
CA LEU A 72 -8.00 11.93 4.77
C LEU A 72 -9.47 11.55 4.56
N PHE A 73 -9.74 10.42 3.90
CA PHE A 73 -11.11 9.91 3.75
C PHE A 73 -11.71 9.48 5.09
N ALA A 74 -10.93 8.82 5.94
CA ALA A 74 -11.35 8.45 7.30
C ALA A 74 -11.74 9.70 8.12
N ALA A 75 -10.93 10.77 8.05
CA ALA A 75 -11.21 12.03 8.72
C ALA A 75 -12.48 12.71 8.18
N ILE A 76 -12.70 12.68 6.87
CA ILE A 76 -13.95 13.15 6.24
C ILE A 76 -15.15 12.36 6.77
N GLY A 77 -15.06 11.03 6.80
CA GLY A 77 -16.08 10.17 7.37
C GLY A 77 -16.40 10.52 8.83
N CYS A 78 -15.38 10.66 9.67
CA CYS A 78 -15.54 11.06 11.07
C CYS A 78 -16.26 12.40 11.22
N ARG A 79 -15.95 13.40 10.37
CA ARG A 79 -16.66 14.69 10.39
C ARG A 79 -18.13 14.57 9.96
N LEU A 80 -18.44 13.74 8.97
CA LEU A 80 -19.82 13.45 8.56
C LEU A 80 -20.63 12.78 9.68
N GLU A 81 -20.02 11.84 10.39
CA GLU A 81 -20.64 11.13 11.51
C GLU A 81 -20.87 12.05 12.71
N ASN A 82 -19.88 12.89 13.04
CA ASN A 82 -20.02 13.92 14.06
C ASN A 82 -21.13 14.92 13.71
N LEU A 83 -21.19 15.38 12.46
CA LEU A 83 -22.27 16.25 11.99
C LEU A 83 -23.63 15.56 12.18
N THR A 84 -23.75 14.30 11.79
CA THR A 84 -24.97 13.50 11.96
C THR A 84 -25.37 13.36 13.44
N THR A 85 -24.41 13.13 14.32
CA THR A 85 -24.60 13.01 15.77
C THR A 85 -25.08 14.33 16.37
N VAL A 86 -24.47 15.46 16.01
CA VAL A 86 -24.90 16.80 16.46
C VAL A 86 -26.35 17.06 16.04
N MET A 87 -26.72 16.71 14.82
CA MET A 87 -28.10 16.84 14.36
C MET A 87 -29.07 15.93 15.15
N ASN A 88 -28.64 14.74 15.54
CA ASN A 88 -29.43 13.80 16.37
C ASN A 88 -29.63 14.32 17.80
N LEU A 89 -28.57 14.82 18.44
CA LEU A 89 -28.62 15.37 19.78
C LEU A 89 -29.53 16.60 19.84
N LYS A 90 -29.45 17.49 18.83
CA LYS A 90 -30.33 18.66 18.77
C LYS A 90 -31.81 18.29 18.62
N LYS A 91 -32.13 17.22 17.87
CA LYS A 91 -33.51 16.68 17.82
C LYS A 91 -34.01 16.31 19.21
N LYS A 92 -33.19 15.60 20.00
CA LYS A 92 -33.54 15.16 21.36
C LYS A 92 -33.69 16.35 22.31
N SER A 93 -32.79 17.33 22.20
CA SER A 93 -32.80 18.56 22.99
C SER A 93 -34.02 19.44 22.69
N ASN A 94 -34.40 19.62 21.41
CA ASN A 94 -35.60 20.36 21.04
C ASN A 94 -36.89 19.76 21.61
N TYR A 95 -36.93 18.46 21.92
CA TYR A 95 -38.06 17.82 22.61
C TYR A 95 -38.16 18.19 24.09
N HIS A 96 -37.04 18.59 24.72
CA HIS A 96 -36.96 18.99 26.13
C HIS A 96 -36.94 20.52 26.32
N ILE A 97 -36.54 21.27 25.30
CA ILE A 97 -36.29 22.72 25.38
C ILE A 97 -37.47 23.57 24.85
N THR A 98 -38.43 22.97 24.13
CA THR A 98 -39.68 23.66 23.75
C THR A 98 -40.44 24.24 24.95
N ASP A 99 -40.21 23.71 26.17
CA ASP A 99 -40.80 24.23 27.40
C ASP A 99 -39.99 25.36 28.09
N ILE A 100 -38.72 25.60 27.70
CA ILE A 100 -37.80 26.50 28.43
C ILE A 100 -37.39 27.76 27.61
N ILE A 101 -37.28 27.66 26.27
CA ILE A 101 -36.73 28.75 25.43
C ILE A 101 -37.70 29.91 25.15
N ALA A 102 -38.95 29.87 25.61
CA ALA A 102 -39.83 31.04 25.57
C ALA A 102 -39.28 32.29 26.32
N SER A 103 -38.15 32.17 27.02
CA SER A 103 -37.61 33.19 27.95
C SER A 103 -36.24 33.80 27.59
N SER A 104 -35.53 33.40 26.52
CA SER A 104 -34.14 33.86 26.29
C SER A 104 -33.89 34.47 24.90
N LYS A 105 -33.74 35.80 24.85
CA LYS A 105 -33.43 36.67 23.69
C LYS A 105 -31.95 36.65 23.26
N CYS A 106 -31.35 35.48 23.09
CA CYS A 106 -30.06 35.38 22.39
C CYS A 106 -30.27 34.56 21.13
N GLU A 107 -30.24 35.19 19.95
CA GLU A 107 -30.32 34.46 18.68
C GLU A 107 -29.05 33.60 18.52
N PRO A 108 -29.16 32.26 18.60
CA PRO A 108 -28.02 31.41 18.33
C PRO A 108 -27.63 31.54 16.85
N PRO A 109 -26.36 31.31 16.48
CA PRO A 109 -25.96 31.23 15.07
C PRO A 109 -26.91 30.29 14.32
N ASN A 110 -27.37 30.69 13.13
CA ASN A 110 -28.32 29.92 12.36
C ASN A 110 -27.77 28.50 12.16
N TYR A 111 -28.47 27.54 12.75
CA TYR A 111 -28.04 26.15 12.77
C TYR A 111 -27.90 25.57 11.37
N ASP A 112 -28.81 25.92 10.47
CA ASP A 112 -28.77 25.48 9.08
C ASP A 112 -27.54 26.04 8.36
N GLU A 113 -27.12 27.26 8.69
CA GLU A 113 -25.91 27.89 8.14
C GLU A 113 -24.64 27.20 8.65
N THR A 114 -24.64 26.74 9.90
CA THR A 114 -23.51 26.03 10.49
C THR A 114 -23.34 24.64 9.85
N VAL A 115 -24.43 23.90 9.67
CA VAL A 115 -24.43 22.59 8.98
C VAL A 115 -24.02 22.76 7.52
N TYR A 116 -24.54 23.80 6.85
CA TYR A 116 -24.18 24.12 5.48
C TYR A 116 -22.68 24.40 5.32
N ARG A 117 -22.12 25.29 6.15
CA ARG A 117 -20.69 25.63 6.13
C ARG A 117 -19.81 24.41 6.38
N GLU A 118 -20.21 23.55 7.32
CA GLU A 118 -19.47 22.34 7.63
C GLU A 118 -19.47 21.36 6.45
N LEU A 119 -20.61 21.19 5.78
CA LEU A 119 -20.72 20.34 4.60
C LEU A 119 -19.92 20.88 3.41
N VAL A 120 -19.88 22.21 3.23
CA VAL A 120 -19.01 22.85 2.21
C VAL A 120 -17.53 22.53 2.48
N LEU A 121 -17.09 22.59 3.74
CA LEU A 121 -15.72 22.23 4.11
C LEU A 121 -15.43 20.74 3.84
N ILE A 122 -16.37 19.86 4.18
CA ILE A 122 -16.27 18.41 3.91
C ILE A 122 -16.13 18.17 2.40
N LEU A 123 -16.98 18.79 1.59
CA LEU A 123 -16.98 18.62 0.13
C LEU A 123 -15.65 19.11 -0.47
N ARG A 124 -15.14 20.26 -0.03
CA ARG A 124 -13.84 20.77 -0.47
C ARG A 124 -12.69 19.84 -0.09
N LYS A 125 -12.68 19.30 1.14
CA LYS A 125 -11.66 18.36 1.60
C LYS A 125 -11.74 17.02 0.86
N HIS A 126 -12.94 16.54 0.58
CA HIS A 126 -13.17 15.34 -0.23
C HIS A 126 -12.62 15.51 -1.64
N GLN A 127 -12.88 16.64 -2.29
CA GLN A 127 -12.31 16.94 -3.60
C GLN A 127 -10.78 16.98 -3.57
N MET A 128 -10.18 17.66 -2.58
CA MET A 128 -8.72 17.68 -2.41
C MET A 128 -8.13 16.28 -2.18
N SER A 129 -8.85 15.41 -1.47
CA SER A 129 -8.41 14.04 -1.20
C SER A 129 -8.44 13.19 -2.48
N ILE A 130 -9.47 13.36 -3.32
CA ILE A 130 -9.55 12.73 -4.65
C ILE A 130 -8.39 13.21 -5.54
N GLU A 131 -8.14 14.52 -5.59
CA GLU A 131 -7.02 15.09 -6.37
C GLU A 131 -5.66 14.56 -5.88
N TYR A 132 -5.50 14.42 -4.56
CA TYR A 132 -4.31 13.82 -3.96
C TYR A 132 -4.10 12.36 -4.38
N VAL A 133 -5.15 11.54 -4.38
CA VAL A 133 -5.05 10.15 -4.87
C VAL A 133 -4.69 10.12 -6.35
N GLY A 134 -5.27 11.00 -7.17
CA GLY A 134 -4.91 11.09 -8.60
C GLY A 134 -3.44 11.46 -8.83
N MET A 135 -2.90 12.37 -8.02
CA MET A 135 -1.47 12.70 -8.05
C MET A 135 -0.60 11.52 -7.60
N LEU A 136 -1.01 10.83 -6.54
CA LEU A 136 -0.31 9.64 -6.03
C LEU A 136 -0.29 8.51 -7.06
N GLU A 137 -1.42 8.25 -7.71
CA GLU A 137 -1.52 7.29 -8.80
C GLU A 137 -0.57 7.67 -9.94
N SER A 138 -0.61 8.93 -10.39
CA SER A 138 0.29 9.39 -11.46
C SER A 138 1.78 9.24 -11.10
N LEU A 139 2.15 9.42 -9.83
CA LEU A 139 3.53 9.32 -9.37
C LEU A 139 4.03 7.86 -9.35
N TYR A 140 3.20 6.93 -8.91
CA TYR A 140 3.60 5.52 -8.71
C TYR A 140 3.08 4.55 -9.76
N SER A 141 2.28 4.98 -10.75
CA SER A 141 1.65 4.06 -11.70
C SER A 141 2.67 3.23 -12.49
N MET A 142 3.68 3.89 -13.07
CA MET A 142 4.73 3.20 -13.84
C MET A 142 5.66 2.39 -12.94
N TYR A 143 6.03 2.94 -11.78
CA TYR A 143 6.85 2.24 -10.79
C TYR A 143 6.18 0.92 -10.35
N SER A 144 4.92 0.98 -9.93
CA SER A 144 4.17 -0.20 -9.47
C SER A 144 4.02 -1.22 -10.59
N PHE A 145 3.83 -0.78 -11.83
CA PHE A 145 3.79 -1.66 -12.99
C PHE A 145 5.11 -2.40 -13.21
N SER A 146 6.23 -1.66 -13.24
CA SER A 146 7.57 -2.25 -13.38
C SER A 146 7.90 -3.21 -12.25
N MET A 147 7.54 -2.85 -11.01
CA MET A 147 7.76 -3.70 -9.83
C MET A 147 6.94 -4.99 -9.88
N ILE A 148 5.66 -4.93 -10.26
CA ILE A 148 4.82 -6.12 -10.43
C ILE A 148 5.36 -7.03 -11.53
N LEU A 149 5.80 -6.46 -12.67
CA LEU A 149 6.36 -7.25 -13.76
C LEU A 149 7.66 -7.96 -13.33
N LEU A 150 8.57 -7.24 -12.66
CA LEU A 150 9.77 -7.82 -12.08
C LEU A 150 9.45 -8.90 -11.05
N HIS A 151 8.43 -8.66 -10.22
CA HIS A 151 7.94 -9.61 -9.22
C HIS A 151 7.51 -10.93 -9.87
N PHE A 152 6.73 -10.88 -10.95
CA PHE A 152 6.32 -12.08 -11.69
C PHE A 152 7.51 -12.86 -12.25
N ILE A 153 8.51 -12.17 -12.81
CA ILE A 153 9.72 -12.82 -13.33
C ILE A 153 10.48 -13.52 -12.20
N VAL A 154 10.74 -12.82 -11.08
CA VAL A 154 11.47 -13.37 -9.94
C VAL A 154 10.73 -14.56 -9.33
N MET A 155 9.42 -14.45 -9.14
CA MET A 155 8.61 -15.53 -8.57
C MET A 155 8.53 -16.75 -9.49
N SER A 156 8.51 -16.56 -10.81
CA SER A 156 8.59 -17.66 -11.77
C SER A 156 9.92 -18.40 -11.67
N LEU A 157 11.05 -17.66 -11.65
CA LEU A 157 12.38 -18.24 -11.50
C LEU A 157 12.53 -18.99 -10.18
N VAL A 158 12.11 -18.38 -9.06
CA VAL A 158 12.15 -19.02 -7.74
C VAL A 158 11.26 -20.26 -7.71
N GLY A 159 10.08 -20.21 -8.34
CA GLY A 159 9.18 -21.37 -8.48
C GLY A 159 9.85 -22.57 -9.15
N VAL A 160 10.60 -22.34 -10.23
CA VAL A 160 11.39 -23.40 -10.89
C VAL A 160 12.49 -23.94 -9.96
N GLN A 161 13.16 -23.08 -9.20
CA GLN A 161 14.19 -23.52 -8.24
C GLN A 161 13.61 -24.37 -7.10
N VAL A 162 12.43 -24.01 -6.58
CA VAL A 162 11.72 -24.82 -5.57
C VAL A 162 11.53 -26.24 -6.09
N ILE A 163 11.09 -26.37 -7.34
CA ILE A 163 10.81 -27.64 -8.00
C ILE A 163 12.11 -28.46 -8.21
N ASN A 164 13.17 -27.84 -8.73
CA ASN A 164 14.43 -28.54 -9.00
C ASN A 164 15.10 -29.08 -7.73
N PHE A 165 14.96 -28.38 -6.60
CA PHE A 165 15.60 -28.73 -5.33
C PHE A 165 14.63 -29.34 -4.30
N MET A 166 13.51 -29.92 -4.75
CA MET A 166 12.50 -30.56 -3.88
C MET A 166 13.09 -31.63 -2.94
N SER A 167 14.15 -32.33 -3.36
CA SER A 167 14.81 -33.39 -2.57
C SER A 167 15.77 -32.85 -1.50
N GLU A 168 16.32 -31.64 -1.70
CA GLU A 168 17.35 -31.05 -0.85
C GLU A 168 16.73 -30.09 0.18
N LYS A 169 16.34 -30.63 1.34
CA LYS A 169 15.59 -29.90 2.38
C LYS A 169 16.19 -28.54 2.77
N THR A 170 17.51 -28.43 2.91
CA THR A 170 18.18 -27.18 3.31
C THR A 170 18.02 -26.08 2.27
N ILE A 171 18.12 -26.43 0.99
CA ILE A 171 18.00 -25.50 -0.14
C ILE A 171 16.51 -25.15 -0.35
N LEU A 172 15.64 -26.15 -0.26
CA LEU A 172 14.19 -25.98 -0.37
C LEU A 172 13.64 -24.96 0.62
N VAL A 173 14.03 -25.05 1.90
CA VAL A 173 13.56 -24.10 2.94
C VAL A 173 13.91 -22.66 2.58
N ARG A 174 15.08 -22.41 1.99
CA ARG A 174 15.51 -21.08 1.57
C ARG A 174 14.62 -20.53 0.44
N TYR A 175 14.33 -21.34 -0.58
CA TYR A 175 13.48 -20.90 -1.69
C TYR A 175 12.02 -20.73 -1.26
N LEU A 176 11.50 -21.60 -0.38
CA LEU A 176 10.17 -21.42 0.21
C LEU A 176 10.07 -20.12 1.01
N ALA A 177 11.10 -19.78 1.80
CA ALA A 177 11.15 -18.51 2.51
C ALA A 177 11.14 -17.31 1.55
N MET A 178 11.85 -17.40 0.41
CA MET A 178 11.81 -16.36 -0.64
C MET A 178 10.42 -16.23 -1.27
N VAL A 179 9.73 -17.34 -1.55
CA VAL A 179 8.35 -17.33 -2.06
C VAL A 179 7.40 -16.64 -1.09
N ILE A 180 7.46 -17.01 0.19
CA ILE A 180 6.64 -16.39 1.24
C ILE A 180 6.95 -14.88 1.34
N GLY A 181 8.23 -14.51 1.35
CA GLY A 181 8.66 -13.10 1.36
C GLY A 181 8.15 -12.33 0.13
N GLY A 182 8.16 -12.95 -1.05
CA GLY A 182 7.59 -12.39 -2.26
C GLY A 182 6.09 -12.10 -2.12
N PHE A 183 5.30 -13.08 -1.66
CA PHE A 183 3.87 -12.85 -1.44
C PHE A 183 3.58 -11.79 -0.38
N ILE A 184 4.40 -11.69 0.67
CA ILE A 184 4.28 -10.62 1.66
C ILE A 184 4.57 -9.27 1.02
N HIS A 185 5.61 -9.16 0.19
CA HIS A 185 5.94 -7.90 -0.50
C HIS A 185 4.80 -7.45 -1.44
N LEU A 186 4.22 -8.37 -2.21
CA LEU A 186 3.06 -8.07 -3.05
C LEU A 186 1.82 -7.65 -2.25
N LEU A 187 1.60 -8.26 -1.07
CA LEU A 187 0.55 -7.86 -0.15
C LEU A 187 0.78 -6.44 0.36
N VAL A 188 2.01 -6.11 0.77
CA VAL A 188 2.40 -4.78 1.24
C VAL A 188 2.19 -3.72 0.15
N LEU A 189 2.45 -4.05 -1.12
CA LEU A 189 2.17 -3.14 -2.23
C LEU A 189 0.65 -2.96 -2.48
N SER A 190 -0.15 -4.00 -2.26
CA SER A 190 -1.60 -3.99 -2.51
C SER A 190 -2.43 -3.43 -1.36
N PHE A 191 -1.90 -3.49 -0.13
CA PHE A 191 -2.60 -3.09 1.10
C PHE A 191 -3.04 -1.62 1.10
N PRO A 192 -2.18 -0.62 0.79
CA PRO A 192 -2.59 0.78 0.81
C PRO A 192 -3.62 1.12 -0.27
N GLY A 193 -3.57 0.43 -1.41
CA GLY A 193 -4.58 0.55 -2.46
C GLY A 193 -5.95 0.07 -1.99
N GLN A 194 -6.02 -1.05 -1.27
CA GLN A 194 -7.24 -1.52 -0.64
C GLN A 194 -7.76 -0.54 0.43
N GLU A 195 -6.87 -0.02 1.27
CA GLU A 195 -7.25 0.89 2.35
C GLU A 195 -7.93 2.17 1.82
N ILE A 196 -7.42 2.72 0.70
CA ILE A 196 -8.02 3.85 0.01
C ILE A 196 -9.40 3.50 -0.54
N ILE A 197 -9.57 2.31 -1.14
CA ILE A 197 -10.86 1.84 -1.66
C ILE A 197 -11.89 1.78 -0.53
N ASP A 198 -11.51 1.16 0.59
CA ASP A 198 -12.40 0.95 1.73
C ASP A 198 -12.85 2.28 2.36
N HIS A 199 -11.90 3.16 2.69
CA HIS A 199 -12.24 4.44 3.34
C HIS A 199 -12.93 5.43 2.41
N SER A 200 -12.57 5.45 1.11
CA SER A 200 -13.27 6.32 0.15
C SER A 200 -14.71 5.87 -0.10
N SER A 201 -14.96 4.56 -0.11
CA SER A 201 -16.32 3.98 -0.17
C SER A 201 -17.12 4.29 1.11
N GLU A 202 -16.50 4.22 2.28
CA GLU A 202 -17.16 4.48 3.56
C GLU A 202 -17.75 5.90 3.67
N VAL A 203 -17.14 6.88 2.98
CA VAL A 203 -17.67 8.26 2.88
C VAL A 203 -19.10 8.27 2.36
N PHE A 204 -19.44 7.43 1.38
CA PHE A 204 -20.79 7.31 0.85
C PHE A 204 -21.78 6.87 1.95
N HIS A 205 -21.45 5.80 2.67
CA HIS A 205 -22.31 5.26 3.72
C HIS A 205 -22.52 6.27 4.87
N LYS A 206 -21.45 6.96 5.29
CA LYS A 206 -21.51 7.99 6.34
C LYS A 206 -22.30 9.23 5.89
N ALA A 207 -22.14 9.65 4.63
CA ALA A 207 -22.93 10.74 4.05
C ALA A 207 -24.41 10.36 3.90
N TYR A 208 -24.72 9.11 3.55
CA TYR A 208 -26.09 8.62 3.37
C TYR A 208 -26.87 8.58 4.69
N ASN A 209 -26.20 8.20 5.78
CA ASN A 209 -26.79 8.15 7.12
C ASN A 209 -27.10 9.53 7.73
N MET A 210 -26.68 10.61 7.06
CA MET A 210 -27.01 11.97 7.45
C MET A 210 -28.53 12.21 7.41
N MET A 211 -29.08 12.97 8.36
CA MET A 211 -30.50 13.37 8.36
C MET A 211 -30.82 14.46 7.32
N TRP A 212 -30.57 14.16 6.05
CA TRP A 212 -30.71 15.06 4.91
C TRP A 212 -32.10 15.70 4.81
N TYR A 213 -33.15 14.97 5.19
CA TYR A 213 -34.55 15.42 5.18
C TYR A 213 -34.86 16.50 6.23
N LYS A 214 -33.94 16.77 7.17
CA LYS A 214 -34.07 17.83 8.18
C LYS A 214 -33.15 19.02 7.92
N THR A 215 -32.40 18.99 6.84
CA THR A 215 -31.47 20.07 6.48
C THR A 215 -32.10 21.03 5.50
N SER A 216 -31.56 22.24 5.41
CA SER A 216 -32.00 23.22 4.42
C SER A 216 -31.83 22.69 2.98
N ARG A 217 -32.69 23.13 2.05
CA ARG A 217 -32.64 22.69 0.64
C ARG A 217 -31.28 22.91 -0.03
N LYS A 218 -30.54 23.94 0.38
CA LYS A 218 -29.17 24.21 -0.09
C LYS A 218 -28.20 23.10 0.34
N THR A 219 -28.30 22.67 1.61
CA THR A 219 -27.48 21.59 2.19
C THR A 219 -27.79 20.25 1.55
N THR A 220 -29.07 19.92 1.37
CA THR A 220 -29.48 18.67 0.69
C THR A 220 -28.88 18.57 -0.71
N LYS A 221 -28.87 19.67 -1.48
CA LYS A 221 -28.23 19.69 -2.82
C LYS A 221 -26.73 19.40 -2.77
N LEU A 222 -26.00 19.98 -1.81
CA LEU A 222 -24.57 19.69 -1.65
C LEU A 222 -24.32 18.24 -1.26
N LEU A 223 -25.16 17.70 -0.38
CA LEU A 223 -25.05 16.30 0.03
C LEU A 223 -25.29 15.35 -1.15
N SER A 224 -26.25 15.67 -2.04
CA SER A 224 -26.46 14.88 -3.26
C SER A 224 -25.23 14.85 -4.16
N ILE A 225 -24.50 15.97 -4.29
CA ILE A 225 -23.24 16.02 -5.05
C ILE A 225 -22.18 15.14 -4.39
N LEU A 226 -22.03 15.22 -3.07
CA LEU A 226 -21.10 14.38 -2.32
C LEU A 226 -21.42 12.89 -2.51
N LEU A 227 -22.68 12.51 -2.31
CA LEU A 227 -23.16 11.13 -2.51
C LEU A 227 -22.86 10.63 -3.91
N TYR A 228 -23.23 11.40 -4.93
CA TYR A 228 -22.99 11.03 -6.33
C TYR A 228 -21.50 10.80 -6.61
N ARG A 229 -20.61 11.68 -6.12
CA ARG A 229 -19.17 11.49 -6.33
C ARG A 229 -18.61 10.31 -5.54
N SER A 230 -19.11 10.05 -4.33
CA SER A 230 -18.63 8.95 -3.47
C SER A 230 -19.13 7.56 -3.88
N LEU A 231 -20.03 7.46 -4.88
CA LEU A 231 -20.43 6.16 -5.46
C LEU A 231 -19.27 5.43 -6.13
N GLU A 232 -18.32 6.18 -6.69
CA GLU A 232 -17.13 5.63 -7.32
C GLU A 232 -15.93 5.78 -6.35
N PRO A 233 -15.47 4.67 -5.74
CA PRO A 233 -14.35 4.69 -4.82
C PRO A 233 -13.06 5.07 -5.56
N CYS A 234 -12.11 5.63 -4.82
CA CYS A 234 -10.80 5.93 -5.37
C CYS A 234 -9.98 4.64 -5.44
N VAL A 235 -9.27 4.43 -6.56
CA VAL A 235 -8.46 3.23 -6.81
C VAL A 235 -7.04 3.62 -7.17
N LEU A 236 -6.06 2.82 -6.76
CA LEU A 236 -4.68 2.92 -7.25
C LEU A 236 -4.43 1.81 -8.27
N THR A 237 -3.86 2.17 -9.42
CA THR A 237 -3.55 1.20 -10.48
C THR A 237 -2.06 1.18 -10.82
N ALA A 238 -1.54 -0.03 -11.03
CA ALA A 238 -0.26 -0.26 -11.66
C ALA A 238 -0.44 -0.23 -13.18
N GLY A 239 0.14 0.80 -13.82
CA GLY A 239 0.12 0.99 -15.27
C GLY A 239 -1.28 1.09 -15.89
N LYS A 240 -2.31 1.46 -15.12
CA LYS A 240 -3.74 1.48 -15.53
C LYS A 240 -4.31 0.11 -15.94
N ILE A 241 -3.60 -0.98 -15.66
CA ILE A 241 -4.01 -2.34 -16.05
C ILE A 241 -4.38 -3.15 -14.80
N TYR A 242 -3.57 -3.06 -13.75
CA TYR A 242 -3.74 -3.86 -12.54
C TYR A 242 -4.16 -2.98 -11.37
N VAL A 243 -5.33 -3.24 -10.80
CA VAL A 243 -5.79 -2.54 -9.60
C VAL A 243 -5.07 -3.11 -8.37
N LEU A 244 -4.48 -2.24 -7.55
CA LEU A 244 -3.83 -2.63 -6.30
C LEU A 244 -4.89 -2.88 -5.23
N SER A 245 -5.38 -4.12 -5.15
CA SER A 245 -6.44 -4.56 -4.23
C SER A 245 -6.21 -5.97 -3.70
N PHE A 246 -6.85 -6.31 -2.59
CA PHE A 246 -6.78 -7.68 -2.04
C PHE A 246 -7.41 -8.71 -2.97
N GLN A 247 -8.43 -8.32 -3.73
CA GLN A 247 -9.05 -9.21 -4.72
C GLN A 247 -8.04 -9.64 -5.78
N ASN A 248 -7.31 -8.69 -6.37
CA ASN A 248 -6.31 -9.01 -7.39
C ASN A 248 -5.09 -9.74 -6.80
N TYR A 249 -4.69 -9.41 -5.56
CA TYR A 249 -3.67 -10.17 -4.83
C TYR A 249 -4.07 -11.64 -4.65
N ALA A 250 -5.29 -11.90 -4.20
CA ALA A 250 -5.80 -13.26 -4.02
C ALA A 250 -5.87 -14.03 -5.35
N SER A 251 -6.29 -13.37 -6.44
CA SER A 251 -6.27 -13.97 -7.78
C SER A 251 -4.86 -14.35 -8.22
N VAL A 252 -3.86 -13.52 -7.95
CA VAL A 252 -2.45 -13.83 -8.25
C VAL A 252 -1.98 -15.03 -7.44
N MET A 253 -2.24 -15.08 -6.13
CA MET A 253 -1.90 -16.24 -5.30
C MET A 253 -2.52 -17.53 -5.82
N GLN A 254 -3.81 -17.51 -6.14
CA GLN A 254 -4.52 -18.66 -6.66
C GLN A 254 -3.89 -19.16 -7.97
N ALA A 255 -3.61 -18.24 -8.90
CA ALA A 255 -2.94 -18.58 -10.15
C ALA A 255 -1.55 -19.18 -9.94
N THR A 256 -0.75 -18.65 -9.00
CA THR A 256 0.57 -19.20 -8.68
C THR A 256 0.47 -20.61 -8.08
N PHE A 257 -0.45 -20.87 -7.16
CA PHE A 257 -0.64 -22.22 -6.61
C PHE A 257 -1.13 -23.22 -7.66
N SER A 258 -2.04 -22.81 -8.54
CA SER A 258 -2.48 -23.64 -9.67
C SER A 258 -1.30 -23.97 -10.59
N TYR A 259 -0.50 -22.97 -10.98
CA TYR A 259 0.68 -23.16 -11.80
C TYR A 259 1.72 -24.09 -11.15
N PHE A 260 1.98 -23.91 -9.86
CA PHE A 260 2.90 -24.79 -9.13
C PHE A 260 2.39 -26.23 -9.09
N THR A 261 1.10 -26.43 -8.79
CA THR A 261 0.47 -27.75 -8.77
C THR A 261 0.57 -28.43 -10.14
N THR A 262 0.28 -27.72 -11.23
CA THR A 262 0.38 -28.28 -12.59
C THR A 262 1.82 -28.65 -12.94
N LEU A 263 2.80 -27.79 -12.61
CA LEU A 263 4.21 -28.12 -12.85
C LEU A 263 4.67 -29.35 -12.07
N THR A 264 4.28 -29.47 -10.80
CA THR A 264 4.64 -30.64 -9.99
C THR A 264 4.02 -31.93 -10.54
N SER A 265 2.82 -31.86 -11.13
CA SER A 265 2.17 -33.03 -11.74
C SER A 265 2.85 -33.53 -13.02
N PHE A 266 3.62 -32.68 -13.71
CA PHE A 266 4.42 -33.09 -14.87
C PHE A 266 5.74 -33.78 -14.49
N GLN A 267 6.14 -33.68 -13.22
CA GLN A 267 7.38 -34.29 -12.72
C GLN A 267 7.16 -35.60 -11.95
N SER A 268 5.92 -35.90 -11.56
CA SER A 268 5.50 -37.19 -11.00
C SER A 268 5.24 -38.22 -12.07
#